data_AF-A0A2U1V5D4-F1
#
_entry.id   AF-A0A2U1V5D4-F1
#
_cell.length_a   1.000
_cell.length_b   1.000
_cell.length_c   1.000
_cell.angle_alpha   90.00
_cell.angle_beta   90.00
_cell.angle_gamma   90.00
#
_symmetry.space_group_name_H-M   'P 1'
#
loop_
_entity.id
_entity.type
_entity.pdbx_description
1 polymer ?
#
loop_
_entity_poly.entity_id
_entity_poly.type
_entity_poly.pdbx_seq_one_letter_code
_entity_poly.pdbx_strand_id
1 'polypeptide(L)'
;MTPRYTLPLLAALALLGAAPALAQSQTEGHGDRANPEASVAPGALRPGQAPPLPGSATTSLNAQHWRASRLLGADIASSENHSLGTVEDLLFTREGGLTVIIATGGFLGLGERLVSVPYERLQYSERWVLPGENEETLKRMPEFKFD
;
A
#
# COMPACT_ATOMS: atom_id res chain seq x y z
N MET A 1 -17.68 29.59 19.04
CA MET A 1 -17.44 30.29 17.76
C MET A 1 -17.70 29.31 16.64
N THR A 2 -18.80 29.48 15.91
CA THR A 2 -19.22 28.63 14.78
C THR A 2 -19.34 29.47 13.52
N PRO A 3 -18.82 29.04 12.37
CA PRO A 3 -19.26 29.57 11.08
C PRO A 3 -20.37 28.68 10.50
N ARG A 4 -21.52 29.31 10.25
CA ARG A 4 -22.68 28.78 9.54
C ARG A 4 -22.49 29.05 8.05
N TYR A 5 -22.45 28.01 7.21
CA TYR A 5 -22.41 28.16 5.75
C TYR A 5 -23.83 28.21 5.18
N THR A 6 -24.20 29.36 4.63
CA THR A 6 -25.44 29.63 3.90
C THR A 6 -25.31 29.16 2.45
N LEU A 7 -26.06 28.13 2.05
CA LEU A 7 -26.29 27.77 0.64
C LEU A 7 -27.23 28.80 -0.02
N PRO A 8 -26.91 29.34 -1.21
CA PRO A 8 -27.91 29.99 -2.03
C PRO A 8 -28.61 28.97 -2.94
N LEU A 9 -29.90 28.79 -2.69
CA LEU A 9 -30.86 28.19 -3.60
C LEU A 9 -31.29 29.26 -4.62
N LEU A 10 -31.10 29.02 -5.91
CA LEU A 10 -31.68 29.82 -6.99
C LEU A 10 -32.31 28.90 -8.03
N ALA A 11 -33.54 29.26 -8.39
CA ALA A 11 -34.54 28.45 -9.04
C ALA A 11 -34.67 28.72 -10.56
N ALA A 12 -35.49 27.86 -11.20
CA ALA A 12 -36.27 28.07 -12.43
C ALA A 12 -35.53 28.01 -13.79
N LEU A 13 -36.14 27.68 -14.94
CA LEU A 13 -37.27 26.83 -15.37
C LEU A 13 -37.28 26.92 -16.93
N ALA A 14 -37.35 25.78 -17.63
CA ALA A 14 -38.00 25.51 -18.94
C ALA A 14 -37.46 25.97 -20.34
N LEU A 15 -37.74 25.06 -21.30
CA LEU A 15 -37.87 25.14 -22.79
C LEU A 15 -36.59 24.92 -23.63
N LEU A 16 -36.57 24.28 -24.81
CA LEU A 16 -37.43 23.34 -25.56
C LEU A 16 -36.61 23.01 -26.84
N GLY A 17 -36.32 21.75 -27.14
CA GLY A 17 -35.59 21.36 -28.36
C GLY A 17 -35.86 19.91 -28.75
N ALA A 18 -36.25 19.68 -30.01
CA ALA A 18 -37.05 18.55 -30.48
C ALA A 18 -36.27 17.37 -31.12
N ALA A 19 -36.81 16.15 -30.86
CA ALA A 19 -37.04 15.00 -31.76
C ALA A 19 -35.86 14.09 -32.21
N PRO A 20 -36.12 12.82 -32.64
CA PRO A 20 -37.37 12.04 -32.62
C PRO A 20 -37.28 10.75 -31.76
N ALA A 21 -38.44 10.31 -31.27
CA ALA A 21 -38.67 8.96 -30.77
C ALA A 21 -39.02 8.05 -31.95
N LEU A 22 -38.28 6.94 -32.13
CA LEU A 22 -38.75 5.80 -32.93
C LEU A 22 -39.42 4.81 -31.99
N ALA A 23 -40.69 4.55 -32.33
CA ALA A 23 -41.64 3.76 -31.58
C ALA A 23 -41.32 2.25 -31.58
N GLN A 24 -41.58 1.66 -30.42
CA GLN A 24 -42.19 0.35 -30.16
C GLN A 24 -41.97 -0.81 -31.14
N SER A 25 -41.48 -1.92 -30.59
CA SER A 25 -42.04 -3.24 -30.88
C SER A 25 -42.22 -3.98 -29.56
N GLN A 26 -43.46 -3.99 -29.06
CA GLN A 26 -43.91 -5.01 -28.12
C GLN A 26 -44.27 -6.26 -28.94
N THR A 27 -43.90 -7.46 -28.50
CA THR A 27 -44.75 -8.65 -28.66
C THR A 27 -44.40 -9.64 -27.55
N GLU A 28 -45.49 -10.09 -26.94
CA GLU A 28 -45.64 -11.00 -25.81
C GLU A 28 -44.95 -12.35 -25.94
N GLY A 29 -44.82 -13.00 -24.78
CA GLY A 29 -44.04 -14.20 -24.58
C GLY A 29 -44.58 -15.46 -25.24
N HIS A 30 -43.70 -16.47 -25.27
CA HIS A 30 -44.10 -17.84 -25.53
C HIS A 30 -43.06 -18.82 -24.98
N GLY A 31 -43.50 -19.64 -24.02
CA GLY A 31 -43.12 -21.05 -23.92
C GLY A 31 -41.70 -21.38 -23.44
N ASP A 32 -41.61 -21.74 -22.17
CA ASP A 32 -40.69 -22.78 -21.71
C ASP A 32 -40.92 -24.06 -22.54
N ARG A 33 -39.98 -24.41 -23.42
CA ARG A 33 -39.84 -25.79 -23.92
C ARG A 33 -38.41 -26.03 -24.38
N ALA A 34 -37.69 -26.75 -23.51
CA ALA A 34 -36.52 -27.60 -23.76
C ALA A 34 -35.96 -27.60 -25.19
N ASN A 35 -34.73 -27.12 -25.35
CA ASN A 35 -33.89 -27.48 -26.50
C ASN A 35 -32.72 -28.35 -25.99
N PRO A 36 -32.54 -29.57 -26.52
CA PRO A 36 -31.48 -30.46 -26.10
C PRO A 36 -30.10 -29.91 -26.49
N GLU A 37 -29.14 -30.40 -25.73
CA GLU A 37 -27.70 -30.37 -25.95
C GLU A 37 -27.26 -30.50 -27.42
N ALA A 38 -26.14 -29.83 -27.70
CA ALA A 38 -25.15 -30.17 -28.72
C ALA A 38 -25.49 -29.94 -30.20
N SER A 39 -25.22 -28.72 -30.67
CA SER A 39 -24.55 -28.53 -31.96
C SER A 39 -23.22 -27.81 -31.72
N VAL A 40 -22.15 -28.60 -31.63
CA VAL A 40 -20.77 -28.13 -31.61
C VAL A 40 -20.41 -27.59 -32.99
N ALA A 41 -20.44 -26.27 -33.15
CA ALA A 41 -19.83 -25.62 -34.32
C ALA A 41 -18.32 -25.44 -34.06
N PRO A 42 -17.45 -25.94 -34.95
CA PRO A 42 -16.00 -25.76 -34.81
C PRO A 42 -15.60 -24.32 -35.15
N GLY A 43 -14.89 -23.69 -34.21
CA GLY A 43 -13.84 -22.70 -34.48
C GLY A 43 -14.24 -21.40 -35.19
N ALA A 44 -14.62 -20.39 -34.41
CA ALA A 44 -14.40 -18.99 -34.77
C ALA A 44 -13.58 -18.31 -33.67
N LEU A 45 -12.24 -18.40 -33.79
CA LEU A 45 -11.34 -17.58 -32.99
C LEU A 45 -11.54 -16.12 -33.40
N ARG A 46 -12.16 -15.32 -32.53
CA ARG A 46 -12.19 -13.86 -32.67
C ARG A 46 -10.76 -13.34 -32.56
N PRO A 47 -10.21 -12.62 -33.56
CA PRO A 47 -8.93 -11.93 -33.40
C PRO A 47 -9.09 -10.85 -32.32
N GLY A 48 -8.34 -10.95 -31.22
CA GLY A 48 -8.29 -9.90 -30.20
C GLY A 48 -8.67 -10.29 -28.78
N GLN A 49 -9.01 -11.55 -28.51
CA GLN A 49 -9.24 -12.03 -27.14
C GLN A 49 -8.24 -13.12 -26.78
N ALA A 50 -7.00 -12.70 -26.52
CA ALA A 50 -6.04 -13.55 -25.83
C ALA A 50 -6.60 -13.85 -24.42
N PRO A 51 -6.59 -15.11 -23.96
CA PRO A 51 -6.90 -15.43 -22.57
C PRO A 51 -6.02 -14.55 -21.65
N PRO A 52 -6.56 -13.97 -20.58
CA PRO A 52 -5.71 -13.27 -19.61
C PRO A 52 -4.65 -14.25 -19.12
N LEU A 53 -3.39 -13.90 -19.32
CA LEU A 53 -2.26 -14.69 -18.84
C LEU A 53 -2.41 -14.87 -17.31
N PRO A 54 -2.37 -16.10 -16.77
CA PRO A 54 -2.23 -16.29 -15.35
C PRO A 54 -0.88 -15.70 -14.91
N GLY A 55 -0.90 -14.48 -14.37
CA GLY A 55 0.31 -13.73 -14.05
C GLY A 55 0.14 -12.20 -13.98
N SER A 56 -0.94 -11.64 -14.53
CA SER A 56 -1.24 -10.20 -14.40
C SER A 56 -2.04 -9.85 -13.14
N ALA A 57 -1.97 -10.69 -12.10
CA ALA A 57 -2.36 -10.25 -10.77
C ALA A 57 -1.26 -9.31 -10.27
N THR A 58 -1.43 -8.01 -10.48
CA THR A 58 -0.75 -7.02 -9.63
C THR A 58 -1.29 -7.28 -8.23
N THR A 59 -0.59 -8.12 -7.45
CA THR A 59 -0.86 -8.30 -6.03
C THR A 59 -0.71 -6.93 -5.41
N SER A 60 -1.84 -6.25 -5.19
CA SER A 60 -1.87 -5.03 -4.43
C SER A 60 -1.39 -5.40 -3.04
N LEU A 61 -0.14 -5.05 -2.74
CA LEU A 61 0.46 -5.23 -1.42
C LEU A 61 -0.42 -4.46 -0.46
N ASN A 62 -1.34 -5.18 0.19
CA ASN A 62 -2.30 -4.65 1.14
C ASN A 62 -1.57 -3.91 2.28
N ALA A 63 -2.32 -3.11 3.05
CA ALA A 63 -1.86 -2.28 4.17
C ALA A 63 -1.11 -3.02 5.29
N GLN A 64 -0.86 -4.32 5.14
CA GLN A 64 -0.11 -5.16 6.08
C GLN A 64 1.35 -5.37 5.67
N HIS A 65 1.79 -4.91 4.50
CA HIS A 65 3.17 -5.04 4.06
C HIS A 65 3.89 -3.69 4.05
N TRP A 66 5.02 -3.64 4.73
CA TRP A 66 5.96 -2.53 4.64
C TRP A 66 7.01 -2.80 3.58
N ARG A 67 7.32 -1.76 2.80
CA ARG A 67 8.46 -1.81 1.89
C ARG A 67 9.74 -1.66 2.69
N ALA A 68 10.71 -2.56 2.48
CA ALA A 68 12.06 -2.40 3.03
C ALA A 68 12.66 -1.03 2.69
N SER A 69 12.42 -0.52 1.47
CA SER A 69 12.87 0.81 1.05
C SER A 69 12.24 1.99 1.81
N ARG A 70 11.20 1.76 2.60
CA ARG A 70 10.61 2.78 3.51
C ARG A 70 11.21 2.71 4.90
N LEU A 71 11.72 1.54 5.27
CA LEU A 71 12.42 1.28 6.53
C LEU A 71 13.87 1.74 6.42
N LEU A 72 14.55 1.41 5.34
CA LEU A 72 15.88 1.89 5.01
C LEU A 72 15.86 3.42 4.90
N GLY A 73 16.77 4.09 5.61
CA GLY A 73 16.82 5.54 5.70
C GLY A 73 15.78 6.16 6.65
N ALA A 74 14.99 5.37 7.38
CA ALA A 74 14.01 5.91 8.31
C ALA A 74 14.67 6.39 9.61
N ASP A 75 14.19 7.50 10.16
CA ASP A 75 14.65 8.02 11.44
C ASP A 75 14.05 7.24 12.61
N ILE A 76 14.92 6.76 13.50
CA ILE A 76 14.55 6.12 14.76
C ILE A 76 14.60 7.14 15.88
N ALA A 77 13.53 7.22 16.68
CA ALA A 77 13.50 8.04 17.89
C ALA A 77 13.43 7.21 19.16
N SER A 78 13.80 7.82 20.28
CA SER A 78 13.52 7.30 21.62
C SER A 78 12.08 7.62 22.04
N SER A 79 11.62 7.02 23.14
CA SER A 79 10.33 7.35 23.77
C SER A 79 10.19 8.82 24.15
N GLU A 80 11.30 9.54 24.34
CA GLU A 80 11.33 10.98 24.64
C GLU A 80 11.33 11.86 23.37
N ASN A 81 11.10 11.28 22.19
CA ASN A 81 11.12 11.95 20.89
C ASN A 81 12.49 12.53 20.46
N HIS A 82 13.58 12.04 21.08
CA HIS A 82 14.95 12.34 20.65
C HIS A 82 15.35 11.44 19.48
N SER A 83 16.03 12.00 18.46
CA SER A 83 16.56 11.20 17.35
C SER A 83 17.72 10.35 17.82
N LEU A 84 17.63 9.04 17.60
CA LEU A 84 18.67 8.09 17.96
C LEU A 84 19.59 7.79 16.77
N GLY A 85 19.08 7.93 15.55
CA GLY A 85 19.81 7.60 14.34
C GLY A 85 18.90 7.28 13.16
N THR A 86 19.51 6.72 12.13
CA THR A 86 18.84 6.34 10.88
C THR A 86 19.07 4.86 10.61
N VAL A 87 18.09 4.19 10.01
CA VAL A 87 18.25 2.79 9.58
C VAL A 87 19.19 2.73 8.37
N GLU A 88 20.33 2.07 8.54
CA GLU A 88 21.34 1.87 7.50
C GLU A 88 21.04 0.60 6.68
N ASP A 89 20.70 -0.51 7.37
CA ASP A 89 20.49 -1.81 6.73
C ASP A 89 19.48 -2.69 7.48
N LEU A 90 18.98 -3.73 6.79
CA LEU A 90 18.06 -4.74 7.30
C LEU A 90 18.63 -6.14 7.06
N LEU A 91 18.98 -6.83 8.14
CA LEU A 91 19.52 -8.18 8.10
C LEU A 91 18.41 -9.21 8.36
N PHE A 92 18.32 -10.20 7.48
CA PHE A 92 17.40 -11.32 7.63
C PHE A 92 18.17 -12.58 8.00
N THR A 93 17.72 -13.30 9.02
CA THR A 93 18.27 -14.60 9.37
C THR A 93 17.62 -15.72 8.54
N ARG A 94 18.26 -16.89 8.47
CA ARG A 94 17.73 -18.04 7.73
C ARG A 94 16.41 -18.56 8.31
N GLU A 95 16.20 -18.32 9.59
CA GLU A 95 15.00 -18.67 10.34
C GLU A 95 13.86 -17.65 10.15
N GLY A 96 14.10 -16.56 9.42
CA GLY A 96 13.12 -15.50 9.18
C GLY A 96 13.12 -14.38 10.21
N GLY A 97 14.13 -14.30 11.08
CA GLY A 97 14.30 -13.18 12.00
C GLY A 97 14.74 -11.92 11.27
N LEU A 98 14.25 -10.76 11.70
CA LEU A 98 14.61 -9.45 11.13
C LEU A 98 15.39 -8.62 12.16
N THR A 99 16.61 -8.26 11.82
CA THR A 99 17.47 -7.36 12.60
C THR A 99 17.69 -6.08 11.82
N VAL A 100 17.52 -4.95 12.48
CA VAL A 100 17.70 -3.62 11.91
C VAL A 100 19.05 -3.07 12.36
N ILE A 101 19.85 -2.55 11.41
CA ILE A 101 21.09 -1.85 11.70
C ILE A 101 20.80 -0.36 11.74
N ILE A 102 21.09 0.27 12.89
CA ILE A 102 20.86 1.69 13.13
C ILE A 102 22.21 2.39 13.18
N ALA A 103 22.39 3.36 12.29
CA ALA A 103 23.48 4.31 12.31
C ALA A 103 23.20 5.40 13.35
N THR A 104 23.96 5.40 14.44
CA THR A 104 23.82 6.35 15.54
C THR A 104 24.89 7.42 15.47
N GLY A 105 24.48 8.66 15.15
CA GLY A 105 25.29 9.87 15.27
C GLY A 105 26.57 9.91 14.42
N GLY A 106 26.59 10.81 13.44
CA GLY A 106 27.76 11.15 12.64
C GLY A 106 27.32 12.15 11.59
N PHE A 107 27.94 13.33 11.53
CA PHE A 107 27.66 14.28 10.46
C PHE A 107 28.50 13.84 9.25
N LEU A 108 27.86 13.31 8.20
CA LEU A 108 28.50 12.88 6.95
C LEU A 108 29.36 11.60 7.01
N GLY A 109 28.97 10.60 7.82
CA GLY A 109 29.63 9.28 7.85
C GLY A 109 30.97 9.24 8.61
N LEU A 110 31.38 10.35 9.23
CA LEU A 110 32.54 10.39 10.12
C LEU A 110 32.09 10.24 11.58
N GLY A 111 32.58 9.20 12.23
CA GLY A 111 32.22 8.88 13.62
C GLY A 111 30.84 8.23 13.79
N GLU A 112 30.24 7.81 12.68
CA GLU A 112 29.04 6.97 12.72
C GLU A 112 29.33 5.65 13.41
N ARG A 113 28.42 5.22 14.27
CA ARG A 113 28.47 3.90 14.90
C ARG A 113 27.22 3.13 14.56
N LEU A 114 27.42 1.91 14.11
CA LEU A 114 26.34 1.00 13.76
C LEU A 114 25.96 0.17 14.98
N VAL A 115 24.66 0.02 15.21
CA VAL A 115 24.11 -0.80 16.29
C VAL A 115 23.06 -1.73 15.72
N SER A 116 23.16 -3.02 16.04
CA SER A 116 22.16 -4.01 15.66
C SER A 116 21.03 -4.09 16.68
N VAL A 117 19.79 -3.93 16.23
CA VAL A 117 18.60 -3.99 17.06
C VAL A 117 17.57 -4.94 16.44
N PRO A 118 17.02 -5.92 17.19
CA PRO A 118 15.94 -6.77 16.69
C PRO A 118 14.71 -5.93 16.32
N TYR A 119 14.10 -6.20 15.17
CA TYR A 119 12.94 -5.44 14.68
C TYR A 119 11.76 -5.48 15.64
N GLU A 120 11.61 -6.56 16.41
CA GLU A 120 10.53 -6.77 17.38
C GLU A 120 10.56 -5.75 18.52
N ARG A 121 11.72 -5.11 18.75
CA ARG A 121 11.83 -4.03 19.74
C ARG A 121 11.39 -2.69 19.19
N LEU A 122 11.36 -2.51 17.87
CA LEU A 122 10.94 -1.27 17.26
C LEU A 122 9.41 -1.20 17.22
N GLN A 123 8.88 -0.04 17.61
CA GLN A 123 7.46 0.26 17.52
C GLN A 123 7.22 1.33 16.47
N TYR A 124 6.17 1.15 15.66
CA TYR A 124 5.75 2.14 14.67
C TYR A 124 4.47 2.83 15.15
N SER A 125 4.52 4.16 15.26
CA SER A 125 3.34 4.99 15.55
C SER A 125 3.18 6.02 14.42
N GLU A 126 3.87 7.15 14.52
CA GLU A 126 4.02 8.13 13.43
C GLU A 126 5.42 8.09 12.82
N ARG A 127 6.38 7.64 13.63
CA ARG A 127 7.77 7.35 13.28
C ARG A 127 8.19 6.07 14.00
N TRP A 128 9.35 5.54 13.63
CA TRP A 128 9.93 4.39 14.33
C TRP A 128 10.48 4.83 15.68
N VAL A 129 10.09 4.11 16.73
CA VAL A 129 10.48 4.37 18.11
C VAL A 129 11.10 3.13 18.72
N LEU A 130 12.24 3.30 19.37
CA LEU A 130 12.88 2.27 20.18
C LEU A 130 12.60 2.55 21.67
N PRO A 131 11.60 1.88 22.28
CA PRO A 131 11.21 2.11 23.67
C PRO A 131 12.29 1.64 24.64
N GLY A 132 12.51 2.40 25.71
CA GLY A 132 13.43 2.03 26.80
C GLY A 132 14.92 2.18 26.45
N GLU A 133 15.26 2.56 25.23
CA GLU A 133 16.62 2.87 24.80
C GLU A 133 16.77 4.38 24.60
N ASN A 134 17.81 4.94 25.19
CA ASN A 134 18.22 6.33 25.06
C ASN A 134 19.60 6.39 24.42
N GLU A 135 19.96 7.55 23.83
CA GLU A 135 21.18 7.72 23.05
C GLU A 135 22.42 7.19 23.78
N GLU A 136 22.50 7.41 25.09
CA GLU A 136 23.61 6.94 25.93
C GLU A 136 23.71 5.42 26.05
N THR A 137 22.59 4.70 26.04
CA THR A 137 22.58 3.22 26.06
C THR A 137 23.04 2.67 24.73
N LEU A 138 22.61 3.26 23.61
CA LEU A 138 23.14 2.93 22.29
C LEU A 138 24.64 3.23 22.19
N LYS A 139 25.16 4.26 22.89
CA LYS A 139 26.61 4.50 22.94
C LYS A 139 27.39 3.43 23.69
N ARG A 140 26.74 2.74 24.64
CA ARG A 140 27.33 1.65 25.45
C ARG A 140 27.17 0.28 24.80
N MET A 141 26.30 0.15 23.80
CA MET A 141 26.15 -1.10 23.07
C MET A 141 27.41 -1.40 22.25
N PRO A 142 27.74 -2.69 22.04
CA PRO A 142 28.79 -3.09 21.13
C PRO A 142 28.52 -2.52 19.73
N GLU A 143 29.56 -1.98 19.10
CA GLU A 143 29.50 -1.53 17.72
C GLU A 143 29.32 -2.75 16.80
N PHE A 144 28.35 -2.65 15.88
CA PHE A 144 28.15 -3.62 14.83
C PHE A 144 29.15 -3.36 13.70
N LYS A 145 29.82 -4.43 13.25
CA LYS A 145 30.74 -4.37 12.11
C LYS A 145 30.30 -5.39 11.08
N PHE A 146 30.27 -4.98 9.81
CA PHE A 146 30.18 -5.90 8.70
C PHE A 146 31.53 -6.62 8.59
N ASP A 147 31.54 -7.94 8.83
CA ASP A 147 32.69 -8.82 8.63
C ASP A 147 32.79 -9.27 7.16
#